data_AF-A0A7C3NBC7-F1
#
_entry.id   AF-A0A7C3NBC7-F1
#
_cell.length_a   1.000
_cell.length_b   1.000
_cell.length_c   1.000
_cell.angle_alpha   90.00
_cell.angle_beta   90.00
_cell.angle_gamma   90.00
#
_symmetry.space_group_name_H-M   'P 1'
#
loop_
_entity.id
_entity.type
_entity.pdbx_description
1 polymer ?
#
loop_
_entity_poly.entity_id
_entity_poly.type
_entity_poly.pdbx_seq_one_letter_code
_entity_poly.pdbx_strand_id
1 'polypeptide(L)' 'MDLNVRYIDTGGTSSLCPTRGGKLSPNGYRQMKRHTCGLEEDRDKIAVKYQIDVGSSTVHPENPPMT' A
#
# COMPACT_ATOMS: atom_id res chain seq x y z
N MET A 1 -19.91 -14.24 -15.16
CA MET A 1 -19.26 -13.99 -13.86
C MET A 1 -18.23 -12.92 -14.13
N ASP A 2 -18.55 -11.67 -13.84
CA ASP A 2 -17.69 -10.54 -14.15
C ASP A 2 -16.78 -10.23 -12.97
N LEU A 3 -15.49 -10.02 -13.25
CA LEU A 3 -14.52 -9.58 -12.27
C LEU A 3 -14.60 -8.05 -12.15
N ASN A 4 -14.98 -7.55 -10.97
CA ASN A 4 -15.01 -6.11 -10.72
C ASN A 4 -13.60 -5.58 -10.47
N VAL A 5 -12.96 -5.05 -11.50
CA VAL A 5 -11.62 -4.46 -11.42
C VAL A 5 -11.74 -2.95 -11.15
N ARG A 6 -11.10 -2.48 -10.09
CA ARG A 6 -10.98 -1.04 -9.78
C ARG A 6 -9.51 -0.63 -9.83
N TYR A 7 -9.21 0.40 -10.62
CA TYR A 7 -7.89 1.03 -10.64
C TYR A 7 -7.81 2.10 -9.55
N ILE A 8 -6.67 2.14 -8.87
CA ILE A 8 -6.47 2.94 -7.66
C ILE A 8 -5.05 3.50 -7.62
N ASP A 9 -4.90 4.72 -7.09
CA ASP A 9 -3.57 5.25 -6.78
C ASP A 9 -3.05 4.62 -5.49
N THR A 10 -1.89 3.96 -5.59
CA THR A 10 -1.23 3.24 -4.50
C THR A 10 0.11 3.85 -4.12
N GLY A 11 0.40 5.07 -4.58
CA GLY A 11 1.65 5.77 -4.29
C GLY A 11 1.97 5.81 -2.78
N GLY A 12 3.13 5.30 -2.40
CA GLY A 12 3.62 5.37 -1.01
C GLY A 12 2.95 4.44 0.01
N THR A 13 1.94 3.66 -0.38
CA THR A 13 1.22 2.71 0.51
C THR A 13 2.15 1.67 1.15
N SER A 14 3.19 1.26 0.43
CA SER A 14 4.19 0.29 0.87
C SER A 14 5.09 0.79 2.03
N SER A 15 4.98 2.07 2.37
CA SER A 15 5.67 2.70 3.50
C SER A 15 4.74 3.10 4.64
N LEU A 16 3.45 2.77 4.55
CA LEU A 16 2.45 3.08 5.56
C LEU A 16 1.98 1.81 6.26
N CYS A 17 1.76 1.93 7.56
CA CYS A 17 1.23 0.85 8.38
C CYS A 17 -0.27 0.68 8.08
N PRO A 18 -0.73 -0.45 7.53
CA PRO A 18 -2.15 -0.66 7.19
C PRO A 18 -3.08 -0.56 8.40
N THR A 19 -2.60 -0.92 9.59
CA THR A 19 -3.41 -0.92 10.82
C THR A 19 -3.58 0.47 11.44
N ARG A 20 -2.64 1.39 11.21
CA ARG A 20 -2.54 2.63 12.00
C ARG A 20 -2.11 3.85 11.18
N GLY A 21 -2.02 3.76 9.85
CA GLY A 21 -1.70 4.84 8.91
C GLY A 21 -0.32 5.50 9.02
N GLY A 22 0.48 5.19 10.05
CA GLY A 22 1.78 5.81 10.29
C GLY A 22 2.91 5.21 9.46
N LYS A 23 3.97 6.00 9.24
CA LYS A 23 5.14 5.63 8.43
C LYS A 23 5.91 4.46 9.04
N LEU A 24 6.31 3.53 8.18
CA LEU A 24 7.17 2.40 8.46
C LEU A 24 8.64 2.78 8.23
N SER A 25 9.54 2.17 9.00
CA SER A 25 10.99 2.30 8.87
C SER A 25 11.58 1.08 8.15
N PRO A 26 12.61 1.24 7.31
CA PRO A 26 13.28 0.09 6.69
C PRO A 26 13.93 -0.81 7.76
N ASN A 27 13.86 -2.12 7.53
CA ASN A 27 14.45 -3.14 8.41
C ASN A 27 15.28 -4.17 7.61
N GLY A 28 16.24 -3.68 6.82
CA GLY A 28 17.03 -4.53 5.92
C GLY A 28 16.48 -4.54 4.50
N TYR A 29 16.75 -5.61 3.75
CA TYR A 29 16.34 -5.71 2.35
C TYR A 29 14.85 -6.06 2.24
N ARG A 30 14.07 -5.18 1.60
CA ARG A 30 12.60 -5.27 1.38
C ARG A 30 11.71 -5.34 2.63
N GLN A 31 12.26 -5.55 3.82
CA GLN A 31 11.50 -5.52 5.07
C GLN A 31 11.25 -4.10 5.57
N MET A 32 10.07 -3.90 6.12
CA MET A 32 9.62 -2.66 6.74
C MET A 32 9.12 -2.99 8.15
N LYS A 33 9.48 -2.15 9.12
CA LYS A 33 9.06 -2.29 10.51
C LYS A 33 8.41 -1.05 11.07
N ARG A 34 7.50 -1.21 12.03
CA ARG A 34 6.99 -0.12 12.86
C ARG A 34 7.00 -0.52 14.33
N HIS A 35 7.89 0.11 15.08
CA HIS A 35 8.09 -0.14 16.51
C HIS A 35 6.83 0.05 17.35
N THR A 36 5.97 1.02 17.02
CA THR A 36 4.79 1.32 17.85
C THR A 36 3.70 0.24 17.77
N CYS A 37 3.60 -0.49 16.66
CA CYS A 37 2.55 -1.50 16.45
C CYS A 37 3.08 -2.93 16.28
N GLY A 38 4.41 -3.12 16.28
CA GLY A 38 5.04 -4.44 16.12
C GLY A 38 4.93 -5.03 14.72
N LEU A 39 4.57 -4.25 13.71
CA LEU A 39 4.50 -4.74 12.33
C LEU A 39 5.92 -4.87 11.78
N GLU A 40 6.28 -6.06 11.30
CA GLU A 40 7.55 -6.35 10.62
C GLU A 40 7.28 -7.35 9.49
N GLU A 41 7.23 -6.85 8.26
CA GLU A 41 6.82 -7.63 7.09
C GLU A 41 7.54 -7.12 5.83
N ASP A 42 7.42 -7.88 4.74
CA ASP A 42 7.87 -7.45 3.42
C ASP A 42 7.03 -6.27 2.88
N ARG A 43 7.72 -5.34 2.21
CA ARG A 43 7.13 -4.14 1.61
C ARG A 43 5.98 -4.44 0.65
N ASP A 44 6.04 -5.53 -0.12
CA ASP A 44 5.01 -5.90 -1.10
C ASP A 44 3.75 -6.42 -0.39
N LYS A 45 3.92 -7.22 0.66
CA LYS A 45 2.79 -7.67 1.50
C LYS A 45 2.08 -6.50 2.19
N ILE A 46 2.86 -5.54 2.69
CA ILE A 46 2.32 -4.33 3.31
C ILE A 46 1.48 -3.54 2.30
N ALA A 47 1.97 -3.39 1.07
CA ALA A 47 1.25 -2.66 0.01
C ALA A 47 -0.09 -3.29 -0.32
N VAL A 48 -0.14 -4.63 -0.49
CA VAL A 48 -1.38 -5.37 -0.75
C VAL A 48 -2.34 -5.24 0.42
N LYS A 49 -1.84 -5.42 1.64
CA LYS A 49 -2.66 -5.32 2.85
C LYS A 49 -3.24 -3.93 3.04
N TYR A 50 -2.48 -2.88 2.77
CA TYR A 50 -2.97 -1.50 2.84
C TYR A 50 -4.13 -1.24 1.88
N GLN A 51 -4.04 -1.76 0.65
CA GLN A 51 -5.12 -1.62 -0.35
C GLN A 51 -6.41 -2.31 0.08
N ILE A 52 -6.30 -3.49 0.72
CA ILE A 52 -7.45 -4.25 1.23
C ILE A 52 -8.04 -3.58 2.47
N ASP A 53 -7.22 -3.22 3.45
CA ASP A 53 -7.67 -2.80 4.79
C ASP A 53 -8.18 -1.35 4.82
N VAL A 54 -7.51 -0.43 4.11
CA VAL A 54 -7.81 1.01 4.19
C VAL A 54 -8.80 1.43 3.11
N GLY A 55 -8.92 0.65 2.04
CA GLY A 55 -9.62 1.05 0.83
C GLY A 55 -8.87 2.17 0.12
N SER A 56 -8.55 1.98 -1.16
CA SER A 56 -7.92 3.05 -1.92
C SER A 56 -8.91 4.17 -2.21
N SER A 57 -8.48 5.40 -1.97
CA SER A 57 -9.21 6.59 -2.37
C SER A 57 -9.42 6.56 -3.89
N THR A 58 -10.67 6.66 -4.33
CA THR A 58 -11.04 6.76 -5.75
C THR A 58 -10.50 8.06 -6.31
N VAL A 59 -9.35 8.01 -6.98
CA VAL A 59 -8.97 9.04 -7.95
C VAL A 59 -9.29 8.53 -9.35
N HIS A 60 -9.93 9.40 -10.13
CA HIS A 60 -10.36 9.16 -11.49
C HIS A 60 -9.14 8.83 -12.37
N PRO A 61 -9.15 7.76 -13.19
CA PRO A 61 -8.01 7.41 -14.01
C PRO A 61 -7.95 8.34 -15.23
N GLU A 62 -7.15 9.39 -15.16
CA GLU A 62 -6.51 9.90 -16.37
C GLU A 62 -5.19 9.16 -16.54
N ASN A 63 -5.14 8.24 -17.50
CA ASN A 63 -3.88 7.66 -17.95
C ASN A 63 -3.11 8.76 -18.71
N PRO A 64 -1.89 9.15 -18.31
CA PRO A 64 -1.06 9.97 -19.18
C PRO A 64 -0.66 9.14 -20.42
N PRO A 65 -0.55 9.77 -21.61
CA PRO A 65 -0.09 9.06 -22.80
C PRO A 65 1.33 8.54 -22.55
N MET A 66 1.54 7.24 -22.74
CA MET A 66 2.88 6.71 -22.93
C MET A 66 3.42 7.31 -24.24
N THR A 67 4.38 8.24 -24.11
CA THR A 67 5.19 8.74 -25.23
C THR A 67 6.51 8.02 -25.24
#